data_AF-A0A822AUV2-F1
#
_entry.id   AF-A0A822AUV2-F1
#
_cell.length_a   1.000
_cell.length_b   1.000
_cell.length_c   1.000
_cell.angle_alpha   90.00
_cell.angle_beta   90.00
_cell.angle_gamma   90.00
#
_symmetry.space_group_name_H-M   'P 1'
#
loop_
_entity.id
_entity.type
_entity.pdbx_description
1 polymer ?
#
loop_
_entity_poly.entity_id
_entity_poly.type
_entity_poly.pdbx_seq_one_letter_code
_entity_poly.pdbx_strand_id
1 'polypeptide(L)' 'CAQCVRHNIVRTKPDGHLKSISPPSAVFQVVHMDFWGPVRTSSSGNRYVIILTDNLSKYVIADALPDCTAKSAAQFL' A
#
# COMPACT_ATOMS: atom_id res chain seq x y z
N CYS A 1 20.04 -27.30 13.37
CA CYS A 1 20.31 -28.61 14.02
C CYS A 1 19.84 -29.75 13.11
N ALA A 2 20.66 -30.79 12.92
CA ALA A 2 20.32 -31.92 12.05
C ALA A 2 19.07 -32.69 12.52
N GLN A 3 18.84 -32.79 13.83
CA GLN A 3 17.62 -33.38 14.36
C GLN A 3 16.39 -32.52 14.05
N CYS A 4 16.47 -31.19 14.14
CA CYS A 4 15.33 -30.31 13.83
C CYS A 4 14.95 -30.33 12.34
N VAL A 5 15.94 -30.39 11.43
CA VAL A 5 15.68 -30.47 9.98
C VAL A 5 14.96 -31.78 9.61
N ARG A 6 15.21 -32.86 10.34
CA ARG A 6 14.56 -34.16 10.10
C ARG A 6 13.10 -34.22 10.59
N HIS A 7 12.74 -33.47 11.63
CA HIS A 7 11.43 -33.57 12.27
C HIS A 7 10.50 -32.41 11.96
N ASN A 8 11.02 -31.26 11.52
CA ASN A 8 10.19 -30.14 11.11
C ASN A 8 9.66 -30.33 9.69
N ILE A 9 8.37 -30.06 9.50
CA ILE A 9 7.71 -30.09 8.20
C ILE A 9 8.27 -28.94 7.36
N VAL A 10 8.88 -29.26 6.22
CA VAL A 10 9.35 -28.25 5.25
C VAL A 10 8.13 -27.70 4.53
N ARG A 11 7.75 -26.46 4.85
CA ARG A 11 6.60 -25.74 4.29
C ARG A 11 6.98 -24.78 3.16
N THR A 12 8.06 -25.06 2.45
CA THR A 12 8.51 -24.19 1.36
C THR A 12 7.62 -24.42 0.15
N LYS A 13 6.74 -23.46 -0.13
CA LYS A 13 6.03 -23.41 -1.41
C LYS A 13 7.03 -23.01 -2.51
N PRO A 14 6.90 -23.52 -3.74
CA PRO A 14 7.66 -22.99 -4.87
C PRO A 14 7.37 -21.50 -5.05
N ASP A 15 8.33 -20.77 -5.60
CA ASP A 15 8.19 -19.34 -5.85
C ASP A 15 6.95 -19.09 -6.72
N GLY A 16 6.02 -18.28 -6.22
CA GLY A 16 4.87 -17.84 -6.99
C GLY A 16 5.29 -16.76 -7.97
N HIS A 17 5.15 -17.00 -9.27
CA HIS A 17 5.39 -15.97 -10.28
C HIS A 17 4.38 -14.83 -10.13
N LEU A 18 4.88 -13.58 -10.14
CA LEU A 18 4.04 -12.40 -10.19
C LEU A 18 3.25 -12.39 -11.51
N LYS A 19 1.95 -12.09 -11.43
CA LYS A 19 1.11 -11.86 -12.61
C LYS A 19 1.02 -10.37 -12.85
N SER A 20 1.42 -9.93 -14.04
CA SER A 20 1.22 -8.54 -14.43
C SER A 20 -0.27 -8.23 -14.51
N ILE A 21 -0.67 -7.08 -13.97
CA ILE A 21 -2.01 -6.54 -14.14
C ILE A 21 -2.03 -5.78 -15.47
N SER A 22 -3.03 -6.05 -16.30
CA SER A 22 -3.22 -5.30 -17.55
C SER A 22 -3.51 -3.82 -17.24
N PRO A 23 -2.84 -2.87 -17.93
CA PRO A 23 -3.12 -1.47 -17.70
C PRO A 23 -4.56 -1.12 -18.14
N PRO A 24 -5.24 -0.19 -17.45
CA PRO A 24 -6.54 0.33 -17.86
C PRO A 24 -6.44 1.13 -19.16
N SER A 25 -7.57 1.34 -19.84
CA SER A 25 -7.63 2.01 -21.14
C SER A 25 -7.77 3.53 -21.03
N ALA A 26 -8.10 4.07 -19.85
CA ALA A 26 -8.24 5.50 -19.61
C ALA A 26 -7.64 5.92 -18.27
N VAL A 27 -7.27 7.21 -18.19
CA VAL A 27 -6.84 7.84 -16.93
C VAL A 27 -7.99 7.84 -15.92
N PHE A 28 -7.66 7.64 -14.65
CA PHE A 28 -8.58 7.55 -13.50
C PHE A 28 -9.60 6.39 -13.57
N GLN A 29 -9.43 5.43 -14.50
CA GLN A 29 -10.26 4.23 -14.54
C GLN A 29 -9.96 3.28 -13.37
N VAL A 30 -8.70 3.18 -12.97
CA VAL A 30 -8.25 2.43 -11.79
C VAL A 30 -7.32 3.32 -11.00
N VAL A 31 -7.63 3.53 -9.73
CA VAL A 31 -6.81 4.28 -8.80
C VAL A 31 -6.38 3.38 -7.64
N HIS A 32 -5.17 3.60 -7.15
CA HIS A 32 -4.66 2.95 -5.94
C HIS A 32 -4.60 4.01 -4.85
N MET A 33 -5.19 3.72 -3.69
CA MET A 33 -5.18 4.63 -2.55
C MET A 33 -4.65 3.92 -1.32
N ASP A 34 -3.71 4.55 -0.62
CA ASP A 34 -3.10 3.98 0.59
C ASP A 34 -2.61 5.08 1.54
N PHE A 35 -2.40 4.69 2.80
CA PHE A 35 -1.76 5.53 3.81
C PHE A 35 -0.29 5.15 3.98
N TRP A 36 0.56 6.16 4.00
CA TRP A 36 1.94 6.04 4.43
C TRP A 36 2.12 6.61 5.83
N GLY A 37 2.65 5.79 6.76
CA GLY A 37 2.97 6.19 8.12
C GLY A 37 2.74 5.10 9.16
N PRO A 38 2.83 5.43 10.46
CA PRO A 38 3.06 6.77 11.00
C PRO A 38 4.51 7.26 10.82
N VAL A 39 4.68 8.55 10.56
CA VAL A 39 5.98 9.24 10.48
C VAL A 39 6.14 10.26 11.60
N ARG A 40 7.29 10.96 11.63
CA ARG A 40 7.49 12.07 12.57
C ARG A 40 6.35 13.07 12.43
N THR A 41 5.73 13.39 13.54
CA THR A 41 4.64 14.37 13.58
C THR A 41 5.16 15.73 13.14
N SER A 42 4.52 16.30 12.13
CA SER A 42 4.76 17.66 11.66
C SER A 42 4.31 18.69 12.71
N SER A 43 4.68 19.96 12.51
CA SER A 43 4.22 21.06 13.35
C SER A 43 2.70 21.24 13.37
N SER A 44 2.00 20.80 12.31
CA SER A 44 0.53 20.85 12.23
C SER A 44 -0.16 19.62 12.85
N GLY A 45 0.59 18.69 13.44
CA GLY A 45 0.03 17.47 14.03
C GLY A 45 -0.16 16.31 13.06
N ASN A 46 0.16 16.47 11.77
CA ASN A 46 0.05 15.40 10.78
C ASN A 46 1.18 14.38 10.95
N ARG A 47 0.82 13.11 10.84
CA ARG A 47 1.73 11.96 11.03
C ARG A 47 1.50 10.83 10.02
N TYR A 48 0.57 11.02 9.08
CA TYR A 48 0.32 10.15 7.94
C TYR A 48 0.28 10.98 6.66
N VAL A 49 0.54 10.33 5.54
CA VAL A 49 0.25 10.87 4.20
C VAL A 49 -0.72 9.90 3.52
N ILE A 50 -1.89 10.38 3.11
CA ILE A 50 -2.76 9.60 2.23
C ILE A 50 -2.39 9.90 0.79
N ILE A 51 -2.31 8.86 -0.04
CA ILE A 51 -1.82 8.94 -1.41
C ILE A 51 -2.85 8.25 -2.30
N LEU A 52 -3.28 8.92 -3.37
CA LEU A 52 -4.05 8.34 -4.47
C LEU A 52 -3.24 8.45 -5.75
N THR A 53 -3.07 7.32 -6.42
CA THR A 53 -2.29 7.21 -7.66
C THR A 53 -3.17 6.66 -8.78
N ASP A 54 -3.27 7.39 -9.89
CA ASP A 54 -3.86 6.85 -11.13
C ASP A 54 -2.97 5.72 -11.68
N ASN A 55 -3.58 4.57 -11.97
CA ASN A 55 -2.83 3.41 -12.39
C ASN A 55 -2.22 3.57 -13.80
N LEU A 56 -2.84 4.36 -14.69
CA LEU A 56 -2.35 4.53 -16.07
C LEU A 56 -1.23 5.56 -16.15
N SER A 57 -1.54 6.81 -15.83
CA SER A 57 -0.64 7.95 -15.97
C SER A 57 0.39 8.06 -14.86
N LYS A 58 0.18 7.34 -13.74
CA LYS A 58 0.94 7.49 -12.49
C LYS A 58 0.83 8.89 -11.88
N TYR A 59 -0.21 9.64 -12.24
CA TYR A 59 -0.53 10.90 -11.58
C TYR A 59 -0.87 10.67 -10.11
N VAL A 60 -0.31 11.50 -9.22
CA VAL A 60 -0.42 11.33 -7.76
C VAL A 60 -1.09 12.55 -7.14
N ILE A 61 -2.06 12.28 -6.26
CA ILE A 61 -2.66 13.24 -5.33
C ILE A 61 -2.28 12.77 -3.93
N ALA A 62 -1.77 13.67 -3.09
CA ALA A 62 -1.39 13.33 -1.72
C ALA A 62 -1.75 14.44 -0.75
N ASP A 63 -2.13 14.06 0.48
CA ASP A 63 -2.42 14.99 1.56
C ASP A 63 -1.88 14.48 2.91
N ALA A 64 -1.59 15.40 3.83
CA ALA A 64 -1.04 15.10 5.14
C ALA A 64 -2.16 15.04 6.19
N LEU A 65 -2.25 13.92 6.91
CA LEU A 65 -3.33 13.65 7.87
C LEU A 65 -2.79 13.36 9.29
N PRO A 66 -3.56 13.71 10.33
CA PRO A 66 -3.22 13.39 11.72
C PRO A 66 -3.54 11.93 12.09
N ASP A 67 -4.40 11.25 11.33
CA ASP A 67 -4.82 9.88 11.56
C ASP A 67 -4.94 9.06 10.25
N CYS A 68 -5.19 7.76 10.39
CA CYS A 68 -5.42 6.82 9.29
C CYS A 68 -6.83 6.21 9.37
N THR A 69 -7.85 7.03 9.63
CA THR A 69 -9.23 6.56 9.78
C THR A 69 -9.98 6.50 8.46
N ALA A 70 -11.01 5.65 8.39
CA ALA A 70 -11.90 5.58 7.22
C ALA A 70 -12.62 6.93 6.95
N LYS A 71 -12.90 7.72 8.00
CA LYS A 71 -13.51 9.05 7.86
C LYS A 71 -12.56 10.01 7.15
N SER A 72 -11.31 10.08 7.56
CA SER A 72 -10.31 10.94 6.92
C SER A 72 -10.03 10.49 5.49
N ALA A 73 -10.01 9.18 5.23
CA ALA A 73 -9.89 8.64 3.86
C ALA A 73 -11.08 9.05 2.97
N ALA A 74 -12.30 9.01 3.49
CA ALA A 74 -13.49 9.43 2.75
C ALA A 74 -13.57 10.94 2.50
N GLN A 75 -12.98 11.76 3.39
CA GLN A 75 -12.89 13.22 3.21
C GLN A 75 -11.83 13.66 2.20
N PHE A 76 -10.84 12.80 1.95
CA PHE A 76 -9.79 13.05 0.97
C PHE A 76 -10.25 12.80 -0.48
N LEU A 77 -11.26 11.95 -0.69
CA LEU A 77 -11.92 11.73 -1.98
C LEU A 77 -12.89 12.87 -2.31
#